data_AF-A0A4S8PVR6-F1
#
_entry.id   AF-A0A4S8PVR6-F1
#
_cell.length_a   1.000
_cell.length_b   1.000
_cell.length_c   1.000
_cell.angle_alpha   90.00
_cell.angle_beta   90.00
_cell.angle_gamma   90.00
#
_symmetry.space_group_name_H-M   'P 1'
#
loop_
_entity.id
_entity.type
_entity.pdbx_description
1 polymer ?
#
loop_
_entity_poly.entity_id
_entity_poly.type
_entity_poly.pdbx_seq_one_letter_code
_entity_poly.pdbx_strand_id
1 'polypeptide(L)'
;MRLGALPHPPGTRGAAPRADYEGRHMTLSRSRSKRLAAIAAAALTAATVGAVAVTTAGAAENPAEVDAAQAKVDNPYEGANVYVNPIWAENAAAEPGGEAIADQPTGVWLDRIGAIEGNDSPTTGSMGLRDHLDHAVAEGYDLIQVVIYNLPGRDCAALASNGELGADEIDRYKSEYIDPIVEIQSDPAYAGLRIVNVIEIDSLPNLVTNVSPRATATPECDEMKSNGNYVDGVSYAVAELGALANTYNYIDAGHHGWIGWGDTNPEYDNFNASAALFGSLIGENGMTADHVAGFISNTANYSALEEPYWEVDQNVGGQPLNQNPELPWVDWNDFNNEKDFTEAFRTELVANGFNDSIGMLIDTSRNGWGGDYRPSGPSSSTDPVTFVDESRIDQRIQKGNWCNQAGAGLGERPQASPEAWIDAYVWIKPPGESDGSSELIDNDEGKGFDEMCDPDYQGNPRNGNNPSGARDDMPISGHWSSEQFQELLQNAYPPLS
;
A
#
# COMPACT_ATOMS: atom_id res chain seq x y z
N MET A 1 24.98 4.75 -58.45
CA MET A 1 25.65 3.60 -59.11
C MET A 1 25.09 2.33 -58.47
N ARG A 2 24.47 1.45 -59.26
CA ARG A 2 23.96 0.13 -58.85
C ARG A 2 25.12 -0.85 -58.64
N LEU A 3 24.86 -1.89 -57.81
CA LEU A 3 25.27 -3.31 -57.89
C LEU A 3 25.36 -3.83 -56.45
N GLY A 4 24.87 -5.00 -56.04
CA GLY A 4 24.35 -6.19 -56.71
C GLY A 4 24.38 -7.33 -55.66
N ALA A 5 23.40 -8.23 -55.71
CA ALA A 5 23.13 -9.23 -54.68
C ALA A 5 23.59 -10.67 -55.04
N LEU A 6 23.65 -11.53 -54.00
CA LEU A 6 23.51 -13.01 -53.94
C LEU A 6 24.75 -13.92 -54.19
N PRO A 7 24.75 -15.24 -53.82
CA PRO A 7 24.34 -15.93 -52.56
C PRO A 7 25.20 -17.21 -52.17
N HIS A 8 24.74 -17.97 -51.14
CA HIS A 8 24.99 -19.40 -50.74
C HIS A 8 26.11 -19.76 -49.73
N PRO A 9 26.11 -20.95 -49.04
CA PRO A 9 25.15 -22.10 -48.97
C PRO A 9 24.81 -22.62 -47.52
N PRO A 10 24.03 -23.72 -47.35
CA PRO A 10 23.50 -24.19 -46.06
C PRO A 10 24.36 -25.25 -45.35
N GLY A 11 24.37 -25.21 -44.00
CA GLY A 11 25.05 -26.16 -43.13
C GLY A 11 24.13 -27.27 -42.59
N THR A 12 24.65 -28.49 -42.62
CA THR A 12 23.99 -29.78 -42.39
C THR A 12 23.75 -30.14 -40.92
N ARG A 13 22.64 -30.86 -40.70
CA ARG A 13 22.20 -31.51 -39.45
C ARG A 13 23.23 -32.53 -38.93
N GLY A 14 23.62 -32.41 -37.66
CA GLY A 14 24.24 -33.46 -36.86
C GLY A 14 23.23 -34.02 -35.86
N ALA A 15 22.97 -35.32 -35.94
CA ALA A 15 22.12 -36.06 -35.01
C ALA A 15 22.94 -36.58 -33.83
N ALA A 16 22.40 -36.47 -32.62
CA ALA A 16 22.87 -37.15 -31.41
C ALA A 16 21.67 -37.81 -30.71
N PRO A 17 21.90 -38.91 -29.96
CA PRO A 17 20.94 -40.02 -29.83
C PRO A 17 19.89 -39.83 -28.73
N ARG A 18 18.71 -40.42 -28.99
CA ARG A 18 17.64 -40.67 -28.02
C ARG A 18 18.10 -41.65 -26.95
N ALA A 19 17.96 -41.29 -25.69
CA ALA A 19 18.00 -42.22 -24.56
C ALA A 19 16.56 -42.65 -24.26
N ASP A 20 16.30 -43.95 -24.41
CA ASP A 20 15.08 -44.61 -23.99
C ASP A 20 15.02 -44.65 -22.45
N TYR A 21 13.96 -44.06 -21.87
CA TYR A 21 13.64 -44.24 -20.46
C TYR A 21 12.52 -45.28 -20.35
N GLU A 22 12.89 -46.51 -20.00
CA GLU A 22 11.95 -47.58 -19.67
C GLU A 22 11.17 -47.24 -18.39
N GLY A 23 9.87 -47.02 -18.54
CA GLY A 23 8.93 -46.92 -17.43
C GLY A 23 8.70 -48.30 -16.79
N ARG A 24 9.26 -48.51 -15.59
CA ARG A 24 8.85 -49.60 -14.70
C ARG A 24 7.59 -49.19 -13.92
N HIS A 25 6.45 -49.74 -14.33
CA HIS A 25 5.24 -49.80 -13.54
C HIS A 25 5.48 -50.58 -12.23
N MET A 26 5.42 -49.89 -11.11
CA MET A 26 5.36 -50.50 -9.79
C MET A 26 3.90 -50.55 -9.34
N THR A 27 3.33 -51.76 -9.39
CA THR A 27 2.02 -52.11 -8.87
C THR A 27 1.99 -52.00 -7.35
N LEU A 28 1.15 -51.11 -6.80
CA LEU A 28 0.77 -51.13 -5.39
C LEU A 28 -0.68 -51.61 -5.24
N SER A 29 -0.77 -52.81 -4.69
CA SER A 29 -1.98 -53.49 -4.20
C SER A 29 -2.64 -52.67 -3.08
N ARG A 30 -3.91 -52.30 -3.25
CA ARG A 30 -4.80 -51.91 -2.14
C ARG A 30 -5.85 -53.00 -1.95
N SER A 31 -5.70 -53.77 -0.88
CA SER A 31 -6.68 -54.76 -0.46
C SER A 31 -7.90 -54.08 0.16
N ARG A 32 -9.08 -54.64 -0.14
CA ARG A 32 -10.34 -54.34 0.52
C ARG A 32 -10.40 -55.09 1.85
N SER A 33 -11.01 -54.49 2.88
CA SER A 33 -11.82 -55.22 3.87
C SER A 33 -12.78 -54.29 4.60
N LYS A 34 -14.08 -54.53 4.39
CA LYS A 34 -15.21 -54.04 5.20
C LYS A 34 -15.42 -54.96 6.39
N ARG A 35 -15.91 -54.43 7.53
CA ARG A 35 -16.90 -55.03 8.46
C ARG A 35 -17.16 -54.00 9.60
N LEU A 36 -18.36 -53.42 9.70
CA LEU A 36 -19.60 -53.93 10.33
C LEU A 36 -19.59 -53.79 11.87
N ALA A 37 -20.47 -52.94 12.41
CA ALA A 37 -21.59 -53.33 13.29
C ALA A 37 -22.36 -52.08 13.77
N ALA A 38 -23.58 -52.31 14.23
CA ALA A 38 -24.72 -51.39 14.19
C ALA A 38 -25.27 -51.03 15.59
N ILE A 39 -25.91 -49.85 15.66
CA ILE A 39 -27.18 -49.49 16.32
C ILE A 39 -27.47 -50.01 17.74
N ALA A 40 -27.73 -49.07 18.67
CA ALA A 40 -28.89 -49.10 19.56
C ALA A 40 -29.26 -47.70 20.06
N ALA A 41 -30.54 -47.35 19.96
CA ALA A 41 -31.17 -46.14 20.48
C ALA A 41 -31.98 -46.47 21.75
N ALA A 42 -32.15 -45.51 22.66
CA ALA A 42 -33.32 -45.46 23.55
C ALA A 42 -33.49 -44.06 24.17
N ALA A 43 -34.75 -43.66 24.30
CA ALA A 43 -35.25 -42.30 24.51
C ALA A 43 -35.51 -41.89 25.98
N LEU A 44 -35.68 -40.56 26.15
CA LEU A 44 -36.63 -39.82 27.01
C LEU A 44 -36.64 -40.02 28.54
N THR A 45 -36.51 -38.93 29.31
CA THR A 45 -37.64 -38.23 29.97
C THR A 45 -37.16 -36.99 30.76
N ALA A 46 -38.11 -36.11 31.06
CA ALA A 46 -37.94 -34.69 31.38
C ALA A 46 -37.98 -34.32 32.88
N ALA A 47 -37.55 -33.07 33.11
CA ALA A 47 -37.97 -32.10 34.12
C ALA A 47 -37.48 -32.26 35.58
N THR A 48 -36.78 -31.22 36.07
CA THR A 48 -37.24 -30.39 37.20
C THR A 48 -36.35 -29.16 37.38
N VAL A 49 -37.00 -28.00 37.52
CA VAL A 49 -36.41 -26.73 37.96
C VAL A 49 -36.18 -26.81 39.47
N GLY A 50 -34.96 -26.49 39.91
CA GLY A 50 -34.61 -26.37 41.32
C GLY A 50 -33.54 -25.32 41.49
N ALA A 51 -33.95 -24.12 41.88
CA ALA A 51 -33.04 -23.06 42.30
C ALA A 51 -32.31 -23.50 43.59
N VAL A 52 -30.98 -23.50 43.55
CA VAL A 52 -30.14 -23.64 44.75
C VAL A 52 -29.19 -22.45 44.78
N ALA A 53 -29.40 -21.60 45.79
CA ALA A 53 -28.48 -20.54 46.15
C ALA A 53 -27.16 -21.16 46.63
N VAL A 54 -26.05 -20.77 46.00
CA VAL A 54 -24.70 -21.14 46.43
C VAL A 54 -24.12 -19.97 47.23
N THR A 55 -23.91 -20.21 48.52
CA THR A 55 -22.92 -19.47 49.32
C THR A 55 -21.96 -20.50 49.90
N THR A 56 -20.69 -20.45 49.50
CA THR A 56 -19.47 -20.85 50.24
C THR A 56 -18.31 -20.69 49.25
N ALA A 57 -17.46 -19.69 49.46
CA ALA A 57 -16.18 -19.78 50.16
C ALA A 57 -15.04 -20.10 49.17
N GLY A 58 -14.08 -19.17 49.11
CA GLY A 58 -13.06 -19.06 48.07
C GLY A 58 -12.22 -20.32 47.86
N ALA A 59 -12.09 -20.68 46.58
CA ALA A 59 -10.95 -21.39 46.05
C ALA A 59 -9.96 -20.34 45.53
N ALA A 60 -8.72 -20.42 45.97
CA ALA A 60 -7.62 -19.67 45.40
C ALA A 60 -7.46 -20.08 43.93
N GLU A 61 -7.59 -19.12 43.02
CA GLU A 61 -7.27 -19.31 41.62
C GLU A 61 -5.75 -19.45 41.48
N ASN A 62 -5.32 -20.61 40.96
CA ASN A 62 -4.03 -20.70 40.28
C ASN A 62 -4.07 -19.72 39.11
N PRO A 63 -3.00 -18.93 38.86
CA PRO A 63 -2.91 -18.18 37.62
C PRO A 63 -2.78 -19.20 36.48
N ALA A 64 -3.87 -19.45 35.79
CA ALA A 64 -3.85 -20.16 34.52
C ALA A 64 -3.03 -19.30 33.54
N GLU A 65 -2.23 -19.99 32.73
CA GLU A 65 -1.52 -19.45 31.58
C GLU A 65 -2.37 -18.41 30.85
N VAL A 66 -1.76 -17.24 30.64
CA VAL A 66 -2.26 -16.21 29.72
C VAL A 66 -2.19 -16.77 28.30
N ASP A 67 -3.22 -17.52 27.91
CA ASP A 67 -3.59 -17.68 26.51
C ASP A 67 -4.71 -16.68 26.24
N ALA A 68 -4.31 -15.46 25.91
CA ALA A 68 -5.20 -14.44 25.40
C ALA A 68 -4.55 -13.82 24.17
N ALA A 69 -4.35 -14.64 23.13
CA ALA A 69 -4.40 -14.09 21.78
C ALA A 69 -5.77 -13.39 21.65
N GLN A 70 -5.77 -12.07 21.66
CA GLN A 70 -6.99 -11.32 21.43
C GLN A 70 -7.50 -11.69 20.04
N ALA A 71 -8.76 -12.10 19.93
CA ALA A 71 -9.35 -12.33 18.62
C ALA A 71 -9.21 -11.04 17.80
N LYS A 72 -8.79 -11.16 16.52
CA LYS A 72 -8.71 -10.02 15.62
C LYS A 72 -10.03 -9.27 15.65
N VAL A 73 -9.96 -7.95 15.83
CA VAL A 73 -11.12 -7.08 15.72
C VAL A 73 -11.37 -6.77 14.24
N ASP A 74 -12.54 -6.22 13.93
CA ASP A 74 -12.90 -5.86 12.55
C ASP A 74 -12.03 -4.69 12.07
N ASN A 75 -12.18 -3.52 12.72
CA ASN A 75 -11.32 -2.36 12.53
C ASN A 75 -10.27 -2.26 13.67
N PRO A 76 -8.96 -2.41 13.39
CA PRO A 76 -7.91 -2.31 14.41
C PRO A 76 -7.73 -0.91 14.97
N TYR A 77 -8.15 0.14 14.27
CA TYR A 77 -8.04 1.54 14.71
C TYR A 77 -9.16 1.97 15.66
N GLU A 78 -10.30 1.27 15.66
CA GLU A 78 -11.45 1.64 16.48
C GLU A 78 -11.10 1.60 17.98
N GLY A 79 -11.18 2.77 18.62
CA GLY A 79 -10.87 2.97 20.04
C GLY A 79 -9.41 2.78 20.44
N ALA A 80 -8.48 2.69 19.48
CA ALA A 80 -7.05 2.46 19.74
C ALA A 80 -6.30 3.77 19.99
N ASN A 81 -5.39 3.76 20.96
CA ASN A 81 -4.30 4.73 21.05
C ASN A 81 -3.19 4.33 20.06
N VAL A 82 -3.05 5.10 18.98
CA VAL A 82 -2.13 4.78 17.88
C VAL A 82 -0.72 5.31 18.17
N TYR A 83 0.30 4.50 17.86
CA TYR A 83 1.71 4.76 18.10
C TYR A 83 2.19 6.05 17.45
N VAL A 84 2.83 6.90 18.26
CA VAL A 84 3.58 8.08 17.81
C VAL A 84 5.05 7.69 17.74
N ASN A 85 5.62 7.76 16.53
CA ASN A 85 7.04 7.48 16.33
C ASN A 85 7.90 8.57 17.00
N PRO A 86 8.70 8.24 18.04
CA PRO A 86 9.46 9.24 18.78
C PRO A 86 10.55 9.92 17.93
N ILE A 87 11.10 9.24 16.93
CA ILE A 87 12.11 9.82 16.02
C ILE A 87 11.46 10.92 15.17
N TRP A 88 10.32 10.61 14.54
CA TRP A 88 9.60 11.58 13.74
C TRP A 88 9.06 12.74 14.60
N ALA A 89 8.51 12.43 15.77
CA ALA A 89 7.99 13.43 16.70
C ALA A 89 9.09 14.44 17.13
N GLU A 90 10.32 13.96 17.37
CA GLU A 90 11.46 14.84 17.69
C GLU A 90 11.81 15.77 16.52
N ASN A 91 11.86 15.24 15.29
CA ASN A 91 12.12 16.05 14.09
C ASN A 91 11.02 17.10 13.87
N ALA A 92 9.75 16.70 13.97
CA ALA A 92 8.62 17.61 13.85
C ALA A 92 8.65 18.70 14.93
N ALA A 93 8.87 18.34 16.20
CA ALA A 93 8.93 19.31 17.30
C ALA A 93 10.15 20.26 17.22
N ALA A 94 11.18 19.92 16.46
CA ALA A 94 12.33 20.79 16.22
C ALA A 94 12.05 21.89 15.19
N GLU A 95 11.01 21.72 14.37
CA GLU A 95 10.57 22.70 13.38
C GLU A 95 9.67 23.78 14.00
N PRO A 96 9.80 25.06 13.60
CA PRO A 96 8.88 26.12 14.01
C PRO A 96 7.41 25.74 13.77
N GLY A 97 6.61 25.67 14.84
CA GLY A 97 5.18 25.34 14.79
C GLY A 97 4.90 23.84 14.69
N GLY A 98 5.91 22.99 14.50
CA GLY A 98 5.74 21.56 14.31
C GLY A 98 5.27 20.83 15.57
N GLU A 99 5.35 21.46 16.75
CA GLU A 99 4.71 20.95 17.98
C GLU A 99 3.20 20.74 17.84
N ALA A 100 2.56 21.42 16.87
CA ALA A 100 1.14 21.26 16.59
C ALA A 100 0.76 19.90 15.99
N ILE A 101 1.74 19.14 15.48
CA ILE A 101 1.53 17.82 14.88
C ILE A 101 2.49 16.74 15.39
N ALA A 102 3.47 17.09 16.24
CA ALA A 102 4.46 16.15 16.73
C ALA A 102 3.87 14.98 17.54
N ASP A 103 2.62 15.10 18.01
CA ASP A 103 1.87 14.04 18.70
C ASP A 103 1.00 13.17 17.78
N GLN A 104 1.07 13.38 16.46
CA GLN A 104 0.30 12.59 15.49
C GLN A 104 1.01 11.26 15.17
N PRO A 105 0.25 10.16 15.00
CA PRO A 105 0.83 8.88 14.67
C PRO A 105 1.26 8.82 13.20
N THR A 106 2.45 8.29 12.93
CA THR A 106 3.01 8.10 11.58
C THR A 106 3.46 6.65 11.34
N GLY A 107 3.60 6.26 10.08
CA GLY A 107 4.12 4.95 9.70
C GLY A 107 5.60 4.77 10.07
N VAL A 108 5.96 3.58 10.58
CA VAL A 108 7.36 3.15 10.73
C VAL A 108 7.76 2.38 9.48
N TRP A 109 8.70 2.90 8.70
CA TRP A 109 9.08 2.33 7.41
C TRP A 109 10.23 1.35 7.53
N LEU A 110 10.03 0.10 7.09
CA LEU A 110 11.10 -0.87 6.95
C LEU A 110 11.64 -0.83 5.51
N ASP A 111 12.25 0.28 5.10
CA ASP A 111 12.67 0.53 3.71
C ASP A 111 13.88 -0.30 3.23
N ARG A 112 14.42 -1.17 4.09
CA ARG A 112 15.57 -2.06 3.87
C ARG A 112 15.69 -3.10 4.98
N ILE A 113 16.47 -4.16 4.75
CA ILE A 113 16.79 -5.19 5.75
C ILE A 113 17.42 -4.58 7.01
N GLY A 114 18.34 -3.62 6.83
CA GLY A 114 19.00 -2.96 7.97
C GLY A 114 18.04 -2.22 8.92
N ALA A 115 16.87 -1.78 8.43
CA ALA A 115 15.87 -1.08 9.27
C ALA A 115 15.20 -2.02 10.28
N ILE A 116 15.27 -3.34 10.08
CA ILE A 116 14.66 -4.33 10.99
C ILE A 116 15.37 -4.28 12.36
N GLU A 117 16.70 -4.23 12.36
CA GLU A 117 17.53 -4.23 13.58
C GLU A 117 17.95 -2.84 14.04
N GLY A 118 17.64 -1.80 13.27
CA GLY A 118 18.14 -0.45 13.46
C GLY A 118 19.51 -0.26 12.80
N ASN A 119 19.68 0.87 12.11
CA ASN A 119 20.82 1.11 11.22
C ASN A 119 21.43 2.51 11.37
N ASP A 120 20.91 3.34 12.27
CA ASP A 120 21.28 4.75 12.43
C ASP A 120 21.20 5.55 11.11
N SER A 121 20.38 5.09 10.16
CA SER A 121 20.26 5.74 8.85
C SER A 121 19.52 7.08 8.99
N PRO A 122 19.68 8.00 8.04
CA PRO A 122 18.90 9.22 8.02
C PRO A 122 17.39 9.01 7.83
N THR A 123 16.95 7.80 7.43
CA THR A 123 15.56 7.48 7.07
C THR A 123 14.80 6.80 8.20
N THR A 124 15.48 5.92 8.96
CA THR A 124 14.86 5.13 10.03
C THR A 124 15.45 5.44 11.41
N GLY A 125 16.55 6.19 11.45
CA GLY A 125 17.22 6.58 12.70
C GLY A 125 17.75 5.38 13.47
N SER A 126 17.82 5.53 14.79
CA SER A 126 18.49 4.58 15.68
C SER A 126 17.60 3.44 16.19
N MET A 127 16.34 3.35 15.78
CA MET A 127 15.39 2.34 16.26
C MET A 127 15.13 1.29 15.18
N GLY A 128 15.30 0.03 15.53
CA GLY A 128 14.81 -1.10 14.74
C GLY A 128 13.33 -1.37 15.00
N LEU A 129 12.77 -2.36 14.29
CA LEU A 129 11.38 -2.81 14.49
C LEU A 129 11.13 -3.18 15.96
N ARG A 130 12.05 -3.94 16.57
CA ARG A 130 11.92 -4.36 17.97
C ARG A 130 11.88 -3.16 18.93
N ASP A 131 12.71 -2.15 18.71
CA ASP A 131 12.74 -0.95 19.55
C ASP A 131 11.41 -0.17 19.47
N HIS A 132 10.83 -0.08 18.28
CA HIS A 132 9.51 0.56 18.10
C HIS A 132 8.40 -0.21 18.80
N LEU A 133 8.37 -1.55 18.69
CA LEU A 133 7.38 -2.38 19.37
C LEU A 133 7.55 -2.36 20.90
N ASP A 134 8.79 -2.38 21.40
CA ASP A 134 9.09 -2.26 22.83
C ASP A 134 8.63 -0.90 23.38
N HIS A 135 8.89 0.18 22.64
CA HIS A 135 8.38 1.51 22.99
C HIS A 135 6.85 1.56 22.98
N ALA A 136 6.22 0.97 21.96
CA ALA A 136 4.76 0.93 21.85
C ALA A 136 4.12 0.26 23.08
N VAL A 137 4.65 -0.90 23.48
CA VAL A 137 4.18 -1.62 24.67
C VAL A 137 4.48 -0.86 25.95
N ALA A 138 5.69 -0.30 26.09
CA ALA A 138 6.12 0.40 27.31
C ALA A 138 5.27 1.65 27.60
N GLU A 139 4.91 2.41 26.56
CA GLU A 139 4.10 3.62 26.67
C GLU A 139 2.58 3.36 26.61
N GLY A 140 2.17 2.09 26.44
CA GLY A 140 0.77 1.69 26.47
C GLY A 140 -0.03 2.10 25.23
N TYR A 141 0.61 2.03 24.05
CA TYR A 141 -0.10 2.13 22.78
C TYR A 141 -0.85 0.83 22.47
N ASP A 142 -2.01 0.96 21.83
CA ASP A 142 -2.84 -0.17 21.43
C ASP A 142 -2.52 -0.66 20.02
N LEU A 143 -2.01 0.24 19.17
CA LEU A 143 -1.78 -0.01 17.74
C LEU A 143 -0.49 0.65 17.24
N ILE A 144 0.25 -0.02 16.36
CA ILE A 144 1.38 0.54 15.59
C ILE A 144 1.19 0.28 14.09
N GLN A 145 1.65 1.22 13.26
CA GLN A 145 1.64 1.14 11.81
C GLN A 145 3.06 0.87 11.30
N VAL A 146 3.26 -0.23 10.57
CA VAL A 146 4.55 -0.66 10.02
C VAL A 146 4.41 -0.79 8.50
N VAL A 147 5.33 -0.21 7.75
CA VAL A 147 5.34 -0.29 6.28
C VAL A 147 6.34 -1.35 5.84
N ILE A 148 5.83 -2.40 5.20
CA ILE A 148 6.60 -3.45 4.56
C ILE A 148 6.88 -2.99 3.13
N TYR A 149 8.14 -2.67 2.83
CA TYR A 149 8.49 -1.98 1.58
C TYR A 149 9.93 -2.29 1.17
N ASN A 150 10.16 -3.53 0.71
CA ASN A 150 11.49 -3.92 0.23
C ASN A 150 11.43 -5.03 -0.84
N LEU A 151 10.35 -5.11 -1.63
CA LEU A 151 10.26 -6.08 -2.73
C LEU A 151 11.53 -6.08 -3.62
N PRO A 152 11.92 -7.24 -4.18
CA PRO A 152 12.90 -7.29 -5.27
C PRO A 152 12.45 -6.41 -6.44
N GLY A 153 13.35 -5.62 -7.02
CA GLY A 153 13.01 -4.72 -8.13
C GLY A 153 11.99 -3.63 -7.77
N ARG A 154 11.96 -3.22 -6.48
CA ARG A 154 11.05 -2.21 -5.92
C ARG A 154 10.95 -0.96 -6.80
N ASP A 155 9.74 -0.40 -6.85
CA ASP A 155 9.38 0.77 -7.65
C ASP A 155 9.79 0.64 -9.12
N CYS A 156 9.46 -0.49 -9.75
CA CYS A 156 9.87 -0.80 -11.12
C CYS A 156 9.57 0.29 -12.18
N ALA A 157 8.71 1.28 -11.88
CA ALA A 157 8.39 2.42 -12.74
C ALA A 157 9.08 3.75 -12.36
N ALA A 158 9.86 3.77 -11.28
CA ALA A 158 10.56 4.93 -10.71
C ALA A 158 12.06 4.61 -10.48
N LEU A 159 12.81 5.61 -10.02
CA LEU A 159 14.25 5.53 -9.71
C LEU A 159 14.64 6.08 -8.33
N ALA A 160 13.75 6.82 -7.64
CA ALA A 160 14.10 7.61 -6.45
C ALA A 160 14.22 6.75 -5.19
N SER A 161 13.40 5.70 -5.11
CA SER A 161 13.30 4.79 -3.98
C SER A 161 13.68 3.37 -4.38
N ASN A 162 14.53 3.18 -5.39
CA ASN A 162 14.99 1.85 -5.79
C ASN A 162 15.45 1.01 -4.58
N GLY A 163 14.84 -0.16 -4.43
CA GLY A 163 15.09 -1.08 -3.32
C GLY A 163 16.50 -1.67 -3.38
N GLU A 164 17.00 -2.14 -2.23
CA GLU A 164 18.33 -2.76 -2.15
C GLU A 164 18.39 -4.16 -2.79
N LEU A 165 17.22 -4.78 -3.02
CA LEU A 165 17.08 -6.11 -3.60
C LEU A 165 16.84 -5.99 -5.11
N GLY A 166 17.73 -6.59 -5.90
CA GLY A 166 17.59 -6.69 -7.35
C GLY A 166 16.44 -7.62 -7.75
N ALA A 167 15.97 -7.51 -9.00
CA ALA A 167 14.78 -8.19 -9.53
C ALA A 167 14.68 -9.71 -9.22
N ASP A 168 15.80 -10.43 -9.20
CA ASP A 168 15.88 -11.88 -8.99
C ASP A 168 16.03 -12.31 -7.51
N GLU A 169 16.08 -11.37 -6.56
CA GLU A 169 16.44 -11.65 -5.16
C GLU A 169 15.25 -12.02 -4.25
N ILE A 170 14.23 -12.68 -4.78
CA ILE A 170 13.02 -13.06 -4.04
C ILE A 170 13.29 -13.97 -2.83
N ASP A 171 14.29 -14.86 -2.91
CA ASP A 171 14.67 -15.72 -1.78
C ASP A 171 15.22 -14.89 -0.61
N ARG A 172 15.94 -13.79 -0.88
CA ARG A 172 16.45 -12.89 0.15
C ARG A 172 15.34 -12.04 0.75
N TYR A 173 14.42 -11.54 -0.08
CA TYR A 173 13.22 -10.86 0.41
C TYR A 173 12.43 -11.73 1.40
N LYS A 174 12.25 -13.02 1.10
CA LYS A 174 11.56 -13.94 2.01
C LYS A 174 12.38 -14.18 3.28
N SER A 175 13.61 -14.65 3.14
CA SER A 175 14.40 -15.20 4.28
C SER A 175 15.18 -14.17 5.10
N GLU A 176 15.52 -13.01 4.53
CA GLU A 176 16.31 -11.97 5.19
C GLU A 176 15.49 -10.72 5.52
N TYR A 177 14.26 -10.59 4.98
CA TYR A 177 13.39 -9.44 5.23
C TYR A 177 12.05 -9.84 5.87
N ILE A 178 11.20 -10.62 5.19
CA ILE A 178 9.88 -11.00 5.76
C ILE A 178 10.00 -11.93 6.97
N ASP A 179 10.80 -13.00 6.88
CA ASP A 179 10.90 -13.99 7.96
C ASP A 179 11.39 -13.36 9.29
N PRO A 180 12.42 -12.49 9.32
CA PRO A 180 12.81 -11.77 10.54
C PRO A 180 11.72 -10.82 11.08
N ILE A 181 10.96 -10.16 10.20
CA ILE A 181 9.83 -9.30 10.64
C ILE A 181 8.76 -10.16 11.32
N VAL A 182 8.42 -11.31 10.74
CA VAL A 182 7.48 -12.28 11.33
C VAL A 182 7.98 -12.80 12.68
N GLU A 183 9.28 -13.14 12.78
CA GLU A 183 9.89 -13.56 14.04
C GLU A 183 9.72 -12.50 15.13
N ILE A 184 9.97 -11.22 14.81
CA ILE A 184 9.81 -10.11 15.76
C ILE A 184 8.34 -9.87 16.11
N GLN A 185 7.44 -9.75 15.12
CA GLN A 185 6.02 -9.44 15.36
C GLN A 185 5.27 -10.56 16.08
N SER A 186 5.76 -11.81 15.99
CA SER A 186 5.19 -12.98 16.68
C SER A 186 5.63 -13.15 18.13
N ASP A 187 6.56 -12.31 18.61
CA ASP A 187 7.05 -12.37 19.99
C ASP A 187 5.86 -12.19 20.97
N PRO A 188 5.67 -13.11 21.94
CA PRO A 188 4.59 -13.01 22.93
C PRO A 188 4.55 -11.69 23.71
N ALA A 189 5.68 -10.96 23.78
CA ALA A 189 5.72 -9.62 24.36
C ALA A 189 4.77 -8.63 23.65
N TYR A 190 4.48 -8.83 22.37
CA TYR A 190 3.65 -7.96 21.53
C TYR A 190 2.24 -8.51 21.28
N ALA A 191 1.85 -9.61 21.94
CA ALA A 191 0.55 -10.26 21.70
C ALA A 191 -0.67 -9.36 21.99
N GLY A 192 -0.51 -8.33 22.83
CA GLY A 192 -1.54 -7.34 23.13
C GLY A 192 -1.54 -6.10 22.23
N LEU A 193 -0.53 -5.93 21.37
CA LEU A 193 -0.38 -4.79 20.48
C LEU A 193 -0.97 -5.13 19.10
N ARG A 194 -1.82 -4.27 18.54
CA ARG A 194 -2.29 -4.40 17.16
C ARG A 194 -1.20 -3.89 16.22
N ILE A 195 -0.71 -4.73 15.31
CA ILE A 195 0.33 -4.34 14.35
C ILE A 195 -0.31 -4.25 12.97
N VAL A 196 -0.51 -3.03 12.47
CA VAL A 196 -0.99 -2.79 11.12
C VAL A 196 0.19 -2.79 10.17
N ASN A 197 0.18 -3.71 9.20
CA ASN A 197 1.20 -3.78 8.16
C ASN A 197 0.63 -3.20 6.86
N VAL A 198 1.22 -2.10 6.37
CA VAL A 198 0.99 -1.59 5.02
C VAL A 198 1.91 -2.34 4.07
N ILE A 199 1.34 -3.09 3.14
CA ILE A 199 2.08 -4.05 2.33
C ILE A 199 2.43 -3.47 0.96
N GLU A 200 3.73 -3.22 0.77
CA GLU A 200 4.42 -3.01 -0.49
C GLU A 200 3.74 -1.98 -1.40
N ILE A 201 3.83 -0.71 -0.98
CA ILE A 201 3.48 0.45 -1.81
C ILE A 201 4.19 0.41 -3.18
N ASP A 202 3.54 0.97 -4.21
CA ASP A 202 4.10 1.16 -5.57
C ASP A 202 4.57 -0.16 -6.21
N SER A 203 3.84 -1.24 -5.94
CA SER A 203 4.17 -2.58 -6.43
C SER A 203 3.16 -3.09 -7.48
N LEU A 204 2.13 -3.81 -7.05
CA LEU A 204 1.21 -4.56 -7.91
C LEU A 204 0.49 -3.70 -8.98
N PRO A 205 0.03 -2.47 -8.70
CA PRO A 205 -0.58 -1.63 -9.73
C PRO A 205 0.35 -1.34 -10.93
N ASN A 206 1.67 -1.39 -10.76
CA ASN A 206 2.63 -1.29 -11.87
C ASN A 206 2.50 -2.44 -12.87
N LEU A 207 2.15 -3.65 -12.43
CA LEU A 207 2.01 -4.82 -13.32
C LEU A 207 0.79 -4.74 -14.24
N VAL A 208 -0.13 -3.83 -13.94
CA VAL A 208 -1.30 -3.48 -14.76
C VAL A 208 -0.97 -2.31 -15.67
N THR A 209 -0.36 -1.26 -15.11
CA THR A 209 -0.28 0.06 -15.75
C THR A 209 1.03 0.35 -16.46
N ASN A 210 2.14 -0.27 -16.07
CA ASN A 210 3.50 0.10 -16.48
C ASN A 210 4.27 -1.08 -17.10
N VAL A 211 3.57 -1.93 -17.84
CA VAL A 211 4.14 -3.08 -18.57
C VAL A 211 3.78 -3.07 -20.05
N SER A 212 4.60 -3.72 -20.87
CA SER A 212 4.41 -3.86 -22.30
C SER A 212 3.05 -4.50 -22.63
N PRO A 213 2.35 -4.02 -23.68
CA PRO A 213 2.81 -3.07 -24.69
C PRO A 213 2.47 -1.59 -24.39
N ARG A 214 2.11 -1.22 -23.15
CA ARG A 214 1.68 0.14 -22.82
C ARG A 214 2.80 1.17 -23.06
N ALA A 215 2.43 2.40 -23.44
CA ALA A 215 3.39 3.49 -23.64
C ALA A 215 4.14 3.89 -22.37
N THR A 216 3.58 3.56 -21.21
CA THR A 216 4.10 3.79 -19.87
C THR A 216 5.07 2.71 -19.39
N ALA A 217 5.25 1.63 -20.16
CA ALA A 217 6.04 0.48 -19.77
C ALA A 217 7.49 0.79 -19.42
N THR A 218 8.03 0.07 -18.44
CA THR A 218 9.46 0.06 -18.12
C THR A 218 10.02 -1.37 -18.26
N PRO A 219 11.32 -1.51 -18.60
CA PRO A 219 11.96 -2.83 -18.64
C PRO A 219 11.89 -3.57 -17.31
N GLU A 220 12.04 -2.86 -16.19
CA GLU A 220 11.99 -3.45 -14.85
C GLU A 220 10.59 -3.99 -14.54
N CYS A 221 9.51 -3.24 -14.82
CA CYS A 221 8.16 -3.76 -14.59
C CYS A 221 7.83 -4.94 -15.51
N ASP A 222 8.34 -4.96 -16.73
CA ASP A 222 8.25 -6.12 -17.63
C ASP A 222 8.98 -7.34 -17.03
N GLU A 223 10.14 -7.13 -16.42
CA GLU A 223 10.91 -8.15 -15.72
C GLU A 223 10.15 -8.68 -14.50
N MET A 224 9.66 -7.79 -13.63
CA MET A 224 8.90 -8.15 -12.42
C MET A 224 7.58 -8.86 -12.74
N LYS A 225 6.92 -8.50 -13.85
CA LYS A 225 5.77 -9.24 -14.34
C LYS A 225 6.16 -10.61 -14.91
N SER A 226 7.29 -10.69 -15.61
CA SER A 226 7.74 -11.93 -16.25
C SER A 226 8.26 -12.97 -15.25
N ASN A 227 8.95 -12.54 -14.20
CA ASN A 227 9.46 -13.43 -13.15
C ASN A 227 8.40 -13.75 -12.09
N GLY A 228 7.39 -12.89 -11.92
CA GLY A 228 6.29 -13.06 -10.98
C GLY A 228 6.62 -12.64 -9.55
N ASN A 229 7.76 -12.02 -9.30
CA ASN A 229 8.30 -11.79 -7.96
C ASN A 229 7.50 -10.75 -7.14
N TYR A 230 6.80 -9.81 -7.78
CA TYR A 230 5.85 -8.95 -7.07
C TYR A 230 4.66 -9.74 -6.53
N VAL A 231 4.06 -10.61 -7.35
CA VAL A 231 2.94 -11.48 -6.91
C VAL A 231 3.42 -12.47 -5.84
N ASP A 232 4.58 -13.09 -6.04
CA ASP A 232 5.16 -14.05 -5.09
C ASP A 232 5.53 -13.38 -3.75
N GLY A 233 6.18 -12.22 -3.80
CA GLY A 233 6.60 -11.48 -2.61
C GLY A 233 5.44 -10.91 -1.80
N VAL A 234 4.45 -10.27 -2.46
CA VAL A 234 3.28 -9.73 -1.74
C VAL A 234 2.45 -10.85 -1.14
N SER A 235 2.15 -11.92 -1.89
CA SER A 235 1.37 -13.04 -1.35
C SER A 235 2.09 -13.75 -0.20
N TYR A 236 3.42 -13.89 -0.25
CA TYR A 236 4.21 -14.44 0.85
C TYR A 236 4.15 -13.55 2.10
N ALA A 237 4.40 -12.25 1.96
CA ALA A 237 4.34 -11.29 3.07
C ALA A 237 2.96 -11.28 3.73
N VAL A 238 1.89 -11.22 2.93
CA VAL A 238 0.51 -11.25 3.44
C VAL A 238 0.19 -12.57 4.13
N ALA A 239 0.63 -13.70 3.58
CA ALA A 239 0.39 -15.01 4.19
C ALA A 239 1.09 -15.17 5.54
N GLU A 240 2.38 -14.88 5.62
CA GLU A 240 3.18 -15.06 6.83
C GLU A 240 2.78 -14.07 7.93
N LEU A 241 2.68 -12.78 7.60
CA LEU A 241 2.27 -11.76 8.57
C LEU A 241 0.81 -11.96 8.98
N GLY A 242 -0.08 -12.31 8.04
CA GLY A 242 -1.51 -12.48 8.28
C GLY A 242 -1.87 -13.68 9.15
N ALA A 243 -0.98 -14.68 9.22
CA ALA A 243 -1.12 -15.83 10.10
C ALA A 243 -0.94 -15.49 11.59
N LEU A 244 -0.32 -14.35 11.91
CA LEU A 244 -0.15 -13.88 13.28
C LEU A 244 -1.47 -13.34 13.84
N ALA A 245 -1.73 -13.57 15.13
CA ALA A 245 -3.02 -13.25 15.76
C ALA A 245 -3.22 -11.73 16.02
N ASN A 246 -2.13 -10.96 16.09
CA ASN A 246 -2.10 -9.55 16.46
C ASN A 246 -1.86 -8.60 15.28
N THR A 247 -1.73 -9.13 14.05
CA THR A 247 -1.43 -8.35 12.85
C THR A 247 -2.65 -8.10 11.96
N TYR A 248 -2.63 -6.99 11.23
CA TYR A 248 -3.67 -6.56 10.31
C TYR A 248 -3.02 -6.05 9.03
N ASN A 249 -3.13 -6.80 7.93
CA ASN A 249 -2.49 -6.45 6.67
C ASN A 249 -3.42 -5.59 5.81
N TYR A 250 -2.92 -4.45 5.37
CA TYR A 250 -3.55 -3.59 4.36
C TYR A 250 -2.66 -3.54 3.13
N ILE A 251 -3.15 -4.08 2.02
CA ILE A 251 -2.41 -4.11 0.76
C ILE A 251 -2.52 -2.74 0.09
N ASP A 252 -1.40 -2.18 -0.40
CA ASP A 252 -1.44 -0.92 -1.14
C ASP A 252 -2.21 -1.07 -2.47
N ALA A 253 -3.11 -0.12 -2.71
CA ALA A 253 -4.01 -0.07 -3.85
C ALA A 253 -3.78 1.18 -4.71
N GLY A 254 -2.59 1.78 -4.67
CA GLY A 254 -2.29 3.00 -5.41
C GLY A 254 -3.22 4.15 -5.00
N HIS A 255 -3.78 4.87 -5.99
CA HIS A 255 -4.71 5.98 -5.76
C HIS A 255 -5.60 6.20 -6.99
N HIS A 256 -6.65 7.02 -6.87
CA HIS A 256 -7.61 7.22 -7.97
C HIS A 256 -6.93 7.75 -9.25
N GLY A 257 -5.94 8.63 -9.07
CA GLY A 257 -5.15 9.22 -10.15
C GLY A 257 -4.20 8.25 -10.86
N TRP A 258 -4.14 6.99 -10.43
CA TRP A 258 -3.33 5.93 -11.05
C TRP A 258 -4.19 4.78 -11.60
N ILE A 259 -5.09 4.23 -10.78
CA ILE A 259 -5.92 3.07 -11.16
C ILE A 259 -7.43 3.35 -11.17
N GLY A 260 -7.85 4.61 -11.16
CA GLY A 260 -9.25 5.03 -11.20
C GLY A 260 -9.96 4.94 -12.57
N TRP A 261 -9.32 4.39 -13.60
CA TRP A 261 -9.92 4.24 -14.92
C TRP A 261 -10.54 2.86 -15.10
N GLY A 262 -11.87 2.78 -15.18
CA GLY A 262 -12.60 1.60 -15.64
C GLY A 262 -12.90 1.69 -17.14
N ASP A 263 -12.59 0.63 -17.89
CA ASP A 263 -12.96 0.57 -19.31
C ASP A 263 -13.41 -0.85 -19.71
N THR A 264 -14.23 -0.94 -20.75
CA THR A 264 -14.55 -2.21 -21.41
C THR A 264 -13.41 -2.75 -22.27
N ASN A 265 -12.47 -1.89 -22.68
CA ASN A 265 -11.23 -2.24 -23.33
C ASN A 265 -10.17 -2.56 -22.27
N PRO A 266 -9.69 -3.83 -22.17
CA PRO A 266 -8.72 -4.23 -21.17
C PRO A 266 -7.38 -3.46 -21.21
N GLU A 267 -7.06 -2.79 -22.32
CA GLU A 267 -5.87 -1.96 -22.43
C GLU A 267 -5.96 -0.66 -21.62
N TYR A 268 -7.17 -0.14 -21.40
CA TYR A 268 -7.42 1.12 -20.66
C TYR A 268 -8.12 0.89 -19.31
N ASP A 269 -8.52 -0.35 -19.03
CA ASP A 269 -9.09 -0.76 -17.76
C ASP A 269 -7.98 -0.96 -16.72
N ASN A 270 -7.75 0.05 -15.89
CA ASN A 270 -6.82 -0.05 -14.77
C ASN A 270 -7.56 -0.51 -13.50
N PHE A 271 -8.80 -0.06 -13.31
CA PHE A 271 -9.58 -0.29 -12.10
C PHE A 271 -9.91 -1.77 -11.92
N ASN A 272 -10.67 -2.37 -12.85
CA ASN A 272 -11.08 -3.77 -12.68
C ASN A 272 -9.90 -4.73 -12.84
N ALA A 273 -8.93 -4.40 -13.71
CA ALA A 273 -7.72 -5.20 -13.87
C ALA A 273 -6.85 -5.24 -12.61
N SER A 274 -6.76 -4.14 -11.87
CA SER A 274 -6.03 -4.11 -10.59
C SER A 274 -6.74 -4.92 -9.52
N ALA A 275 -8.06 -4.78 -9.38
CA ALA A 275 -8.84 -5.60 -8.45
C ALA A 275 -8.73 -7.10 -8.77
N ALA A 276 -8.77 -7.48 -10.05
CA ALA A 276 -8.56 -8.86 -10.49
C ALA A 276 -7.13 -9.36 -10.19
N LEU A 277 -6.10 -8.51 -10.33
CA LEU A 277 -4.73 -8.84 -9.95
C LEU A 277 -4.63 -9.10 -8.44
N PHE A 278 -5.21 -8.24 -7.59
CA PHE A 278 -5.25 -8.47 -6.15
C PHE A 278 -5.98 -9.77 -5.81
N GLY A 279 -7.14 -10.04 -6.43
CA GLY A 279 -7.87 -11.30 -6.24
C GLY A 279 -7.07 -12.54 -6.64
N SER A 280 -6.18 -12.42 -7.63
CA SER A 280 -5.30 -13.51 -8.07
C SER A 280 -4.26 -13.94 -7.03
N LEU A 281 -3.97 -13.11 -6.01
CA LEU A 281 -3.08 -13.47 -4.92
C LEU A 281 -3.68 -14.53 -4.00
N ILE A 282 -5.02 -14.66 -3.94
CA ILE A 282 -5.70 -15.62 -3.07
C ILE A 282 -5.37 -17.04 -3.54
N GLY A 283 -4.70 -17.80 -2.67
CA GLY A 283 -4.22 -19.15 -2.93
C GLY A 283 -2.72 -19.24 -3.24
N GLU A 284 -2.05 -18.13 -3.55
CA GLU A 284 -0.60 -18.08 -3.72
C GLU A 284 0.09 -18.06 -2.35
N ASN A 285 1.20 -18.81 -2.20
CA ASN A 285 1.94 -18.95 -0.93
C ASN A 285 1.09 -19.30 0.32
N GLY A 286 -0.13 -19.82 0.14
CA GLY A 286 -1.05 -20.08 1.25
C GLY A 286 -1.82 -18.83 1.73
N MET A 287 -1.72 -17.70 1.02
CA MET A 287 -2.54 -16.52 1.24
C MET A 287 -4.03 -16.84 1.11
N THR A 288 -4.84 -16.32 2.01
CA THR A 288 -6.30 -16.40 1.98
C THR A 288 -6.89 -15.01 2.17
N ALA A 289 -8.18 -14.83 1.86
CA ALA A 289 -8.87 -13.56 2.11
C ALA A 289 -8.84 -13.16 3.60
N ASP A 290 -8.78 -14.13 4.52
CA ASP A 290 -8.73 -13.89 5.97
C ASP A 290 -7.38 -13.32 6.44
N HIS A 291 -6.34 -13.38 5.60
CA HIS A 291 -5.05 -12.75 5.88
C HIS A 291 -5.03 -11.25 5.55
N VAL A 292 -6.10 -10.71 4.98
CA VAL A 292 -6.21 -9.30 4.54
C VAL A 292 -7.28 -8.61 5.37
N ALA A 293 -6.87 -7.64 6.18
CA ALA A 293 -7.78 -6.76 6.93
C ALA A 293 -8.39 -5.70 6.00
N GLY A 294 -7.63 -5.25 5.00
CA GLY A 294 -8.09 -4.21 4.11
C GLY A 294 -7.12 -3.84 3.01
N PHE A 295 -7.35 -2.66 2.43
CA PHE A 295 -6.50 -2.04 1.43
C PHE A 295 -6.24 -0.58 1.81
N ILE A 296 -5.11 -0.04 1.38
CA ILE A 296 -4.78 1.37 1.57
C ILE A 296 -4.62 2.08 0.24
N SER A 297 -5.13 3.30 0.15
CA SER A 297 -4.92 4.19 -0.99
C SER A 297 -4.12 5.44 -0.61
N ASN A 298 -3.58 6.11 -1.62
CA ASN A 298 -2.90 7.39 -1.52
C ASN A 298 -1.60 7.40 -0.69
N THR A 299 -1.07 6.21 -0.35
CA THR A 299 0.18 6.07 0.41
C THR A 299 1.29 6.91 -0.22
N ALA A 300 1.87 7.83 0.56
CA ALA A 300 2.88 8.78 0.10
C ALA A 300 2.49 9.64 -1.14
N ASN A 301 1.20 9.80 -1.43
CA ASN A 301 0.71 10.60 -2.55
C ASN A 301 -0.06 11.83 -2.05
N TYR A 302 -0.73 12.53 -2.96
CA TYR A 302 -1.28 13.87 -2.75
C TYR A 302 -2.72 14.00 -3.27
N SER A 303 -3.35 12.91 -3.69
CA SER A 303 -4.70 12.97 -4.26
C SER A 303 -5.70 13.43 -3.21
N ALA A 304 -6.57 14.37 -3.59
CA ALA A 304 -7.57 14.94 -2.70
C ALA A 304 -8.39 13.85 -1.99
N LEU A 305 -8.59 14.01 -0.68
CA LEU A 305 -9.49 13.14 0.09
C LEU A 305 -10.92 13.21 -0.47
N GLU A 306 -11.40 14.43 -0.70
CA GLU A 306 -12.70 14.78 -1.29
C GLU A 306 -12.53 16.05 -2.13
N GLU A 307 -13.22 16.16 -3.26
CA GLU A 307 -13.25 17.37 -4.08
C GLU A 307 -14.57 18.14 -3.83
N PRO A 308 -14.58 19.15 -2.93
CA PRO A 308 -15.83 19.67 -2.35
C PRO A 308 -16.62 20.61 -3.27
N TYR A 309 -16.06 20.96 -4.43
CA TYR A 309 -16.59 22.01 -5.29
C TYR A 309 -17.04 21.50 -6.65
N TRP A 310 -16.81 20.23 -6.97
CA TRP A 310 -17.11 19.69 -8.27
C TRP A 310 -17.20 18.16 -8.26
N GLU A 311 -18.19 17.61 -8.96
CA GLU A 311 -18.31 16.17 -9.19
C GLU A 311 -17.67 15.81 -10.53
N VAL A 312 -17.09 14.62 -10.61
CA VAL A 312 -16.36 14.14 -11.79
C VAL A 312 -17.25 13.89 -13.01
N ASP A 313 -18.55 13.62 -12.81
CA ASP A 313 -19.53 13.34 -13.87
C ASP A 313 -20.53 14.49 -14.14
N GLN A 314 -20.40 15.61 -13.41
CA GLN A 314 -21.33 16.73 -13.61
C GLN A 314 -21.20 17.32 -15.01
N ASN A 315 -22.29 17.92 -15.50
CA ASN A 315 -22.31 18.51 -16.82
C ASN A 315 -21.85 19.98 -16.80
N VAL A 316 -20.72 20.28 -17.44
CA VAL A 316 -20.21 21.63 -17.69
C VAL A 316 -19.90 21.78 -19.17
N GLY A 317 -20.29 22.90 -19.78
CA GLY A 317 -20.08 23.11 -21.22
C GLY A 317 -20.94 22.21 -22.12
N GLY A 318 -21.93 21.50 -21.58
CA GLY A 318 -22.88 20.68 -22.33
C GLY A 318 -22.57 19.18 -22.35
N GLN A 319 -21.51 18.72 -21.68
CA GLN A 319 -21.12 17.31 -21.55
C GLN A 319 -20.64 16.99 -20.11
N PRO A 320 -20.75 15.72 -19.66
CA PRO A 320 -20.12 15.27 -18.42
C PRO A 320 -18.61 15.51 -18.43
N LEU A 321 -18.03 15.95 -17.32
CA LEU A 321 -16.60 16.26 -17.21
C LEU A 321 -15.72 15.02 -17.51
N ASN A 322 -16.05 13.86 -16.95
CA ASN A 322 -15.37 12.58 -17.24
C ASN A 322 -15.62 12.01 -18.64
N GLN A 323 -16.48 12.64 -19.44
CA GLN A 323 -16.67 12.27 -20.85
C GLN A 323 -16.12 13.31 -21.82
N ASN A 324 -15.36 14.28 -21.31
CA ASN A 324 -14.85 15.40 -22.10
C ASN A 324 -13.40 15.15 -22.54
N PRO A 325 -13.12 14.96 -23.85
CA PRO A 325 -11.75 14.79 -24.37
C PRO A 325 -10.86 16.03 -24.21
N GLU A 326 -11.44 17.20 -23.96
CA GLU A 326 -10.71 18.47 -23.84
C GLU A 326 -10.29 18.77 -22.39
N LEU A 327 -10.55 17.87 -21.45
CA LEU A 327 -10.30 18.07 -20.02
C LEU A 327 -9.15 17.18 -19.50
N PRO A 328 -7.88 17.65 -19.61
CA PRO A 328 -6.71 16.82 -19.31
C PRO A 328 -6.54 16.47 -17.82
N TRP A 329 -7.11 17.24 -16.89
CA TRP A 329 -7.06 16.89 -15.47
C TRP A 329 -7.88 15.62 -15.16
N VAL A 330 -9.09 15.52 -15.71
CA VAL A 330 -9.95 14.35 -15.50
C VAL A 330 -9.48 13.20 -16.38
N ASP A 331 -9.24 13.47 -17.67
CA ASP A 331 -8.75 12.51 -18.66
C ASP A 331 -9.50 11.17 -18.63
N TRP A 332 -10.84 11.24 -18.67
CA TRP A 332 -11.74 10.07 -18.62
C TRP A 332 -11.69 9.22 -17.34
N ASN A 333 -11.05 9.70 -16.26
CA ASN A 333 -11.04 8.99 -14.99
C ASN A 333 -12.45 8.98 -14.37
N ASP A 334 -12.83 7.86 -13.76
CA ASP A 334 -14.14 7.70 -13.12
C ASP A 334 -14.23 8.41 -11.77
N PHE A 335 -13.12 8.90 -11.24
CA PHE A 335 -12.99 9.50 -9.92
C PHE A 335 -12.16 10.78 -9.96
N ASN A 336 -12.39 11.66 -8.98
CA ASN A 336 -11.58 12.86 -8.75
C ASN A 336 -11.06 12.97 -7.30
N ASN A 337 -11.36 11.98 -6.45
CA ASN A 337 -10.98 11.95 -5.05
C ASN A 337 -10.84 10.51 -4.54
N GLU A 338 -10.19 10.35 -3.38
CA GLU A 338 -9.89 9.03 -2.80
C GLU A 338 -11.08 8.39 -2.08
N LYS A 339 -12.03 9.16 -1.53
CA LYS A 339 -13.22 8.59 -0.86
C LYS A 339 -14.08 7.79 -1.83
N ASP A 340 -14.44 8.39 -2.97
CA ASP A 340 -15.28 7.74 -3.96
C ASP A 340 -14.56 6.56 -4.63
N PHE A 341 -13.26 6.73 -4.91
CA PHE A 341 -12.41 5.67 -5.44
C PHE A 341 -12.37 4.47 -4.48
N THR A 342 -12.09 4.69 -3.20
CA THR A 342 -11.99 3.59 -2.23
C THR A 342 -13.33 2.91 -1.95
N GLU A 343 -14.45 3.64 -1.95
CA GLU A 343 -15.79 3.03 -1.81
C GLU A 343 -16.08 2.06 -2.96
N ALA A 344 -15.86 2.53 -4.19
CA ALA A 344 -16.05 1.72 -5.39
C ALA A 344 -15.05 0.56 -5.44
N PHE A 345 -13.78 0.82 -5.16
CA PHE A 345 -12.71 -0.18 -5.29
C PHE A 345 -12.87 -1.29 -4.25
N ARG A 346 -13.28 -0.97 -3.02
CA ARG A 346 -13.67 -1.97 -2.02
C ARG A 346 -14.75 -2.91 -2.54
N THR A 347 -15.78 -2.38 -3.18
CA THR A 347 -16.86 -3.18 -3.76
C THR A 347 -16.33 -4.14 -4.83
N GLU A 348 -15.44 -3.67 -5.69
CA GLU A 348 -14.81 -4.48 -6.72
C GLU A 348 -13.85 -5.54 -6.14
N LEU A 349 -13.09 -5.21 -5.09
CA LEU A 349 -12.24 -6.17 -4.38
C LEU A 349 -13.05 -7.31 -3.76
N VAL A 350 -14.20 -7.01 -3.13
CA VAL A 350 -15.12 -8.04 -2.62
C VAL A 350 -15.65 -8.92 -3.77
N ALA A 351 -15.97 -8.33 -4.92
CA ALA A 351 -16.38 -9.09 -6.11
C ALA A 351 -15.27 -10.02 -6.64
N ASN A 352 -14.00 -9.69 -6.37
CA ASN A 352 -12.81 -10.48 -6.72
C ASN A 352 -12.36 -11.46 -5.61
N GLY A 353 -13.17 -11.66 -4.57
CA GLY A 353 -13.02 -12.77 -3.62
C GLY A 353 -12.49 -12.40 -2.24
N PHE A 354 -12.26 -11.11 -1.95
CA PHE A 354 -11.95 -10.65 -0.60
C PHE A 354 -13.20 -10.64 0.30
N ASN A 355 -12.97 -10.65 1.62
CA ASN A 355 -14.05 -10.66 2.61
C ASN A 355 -14.90 -9.39 2.53
N ASP A 356 -16.20 -9.50 2.78
CA ASP A 356 -17.12 -8.35 2.80
C ASP A 356 -16.86 -7.39 3.97
N SER A 357 -16.02 -7.79 4.93
CA SER A 357 -15.58 -7.01 6.07
C SER A 357 -14.28 -6.24 5.85
N ILE A 358 -13.63 -6.34 4.68
CA ILE A 358 -12.40 -5.57 4.44
C ILE A 358 -12.68 -4.07 4.63
N GLY A 359 -11.76 -3.35 5.25
CA GLY A 359 -11.80 -1.89 5.37
C GLY A 359 -10.81 -1.20 4.43
N MET A 360 -11.04 0.08 4.16
CA MET A 360 -10.13 0.92 3.40
C MET A 360 -9.36 1.85 4.33
N LEU A 361 -8.09 2.09 4.04
CA LEU A 361 -7.31 3.19 4.60
C LEU A 361 -7.05 4.23 3.51
N ILE A 362 -6.94 5.49 3.92
CA ILE A 362 -6.48 6.57 3.04
C ILE A 362 -5.32 7.27 3.75
N ASP A 363 -4.15 7.30 3.11
CA ASP A 363 -3.05 8.14 3.58
C ASP A 363 -3.40 9.61 3.32
N THR A 364 -3.57 10.35 4.41
CA THR A 364 -3.99 11.76 4.45
C THR A 364 -2.85 12.67 4.88
N SER A 365 -1.62 12.15 4.95
CA SER A 365 -0.44 12.88 5.41
C SER A 365 -0.21 14.20 4.68
N ARG A 366 -0.45 14.27 3.37
CA ARG A 366 -0.05 15.41 2.52
C ARG A 366 -1.08 15.84 1.47
N ASN A 367 -2.35 15.47 1.65
CA ASN A 367 -3.40 15.69 0.65
C ASN A 367 -4.44 16.75 1.01
N GLY A 368 -4.15 17.63 1.97
CA GLY A 368 -5.12 18.63 2.43
C GLY A 368 -5.39 19.73 1.43
N TRP A 369 -4.35 20.16 0.69
CA TRP A 369 -4.42 21.28 -0.26
C TRP A 369 -5.12 22.52 0.32
N GLY A 370 -4.60 22.98 1.47
CA GLY A 370 -5.01 24.21 2.12
C GLY A 370 -4.24 25.42 1.62
N GLY A 371 -4.01 26.37 2.53
CA GLY A 371 -3.31 27.61 2.23
C GLY A 371 -4.13 28.58 1.35
N ASP A 372 -3.47 29.65 0.92
CA ASP A 372 -4.09 30.76 0.18
C ASP A 372 -4.58 30.37 -1.22
N TYR A 373 -4.10 29.23 -1.76
CA TYR A 373 -4.44 28.74 -3.10
C TYR A 373 -5.61 27.77 -3.12
N ARG A 374 -6.11 27.33 -1.95
CA ARG A 374 -7.31 26.49 -1.89
C ARG A 374 -8.51 27.26 -2.43
N PRO A 375 -9.24 26.75 -3.45
CA PRO A 375 -10.49 27.36 -3.88
C PRO A 375 -11.48 27.48 -2.72
N SER A 376 -12.28 28.55 -2.70
CA SER A 376 -13.29 28.76 -1.65
C SER A 376 -14.69 28.30 -2.07
N GLY A 377 -14.83 27.72 -3.26
CA GLY A 377 -16.10 27.36 -3.88
C GLY A 377 -15.94 26.98 -5.35
N PRO A 378 -17.02 26.48 -5.99
CA PRO A 378 -17.01 26.16 -7.41
C PRO A 378 -16.76 27.39 -8.28
N SER A 379 -16.05 27.19 -9.39
CA SER A 379 -15.98 28.17 -10.47
C SER A 379 -17.36 28.49 -11.03
N SER A 380 -17.48 29.68 -11.60
CA SER A 380 -18.67 30.09 -12.37
C SER A 380 -18.49 29.94 -13.88
N SER A 381 -17.34 29.44 -14.32
CA SER A 381 -17.04 29.25 -15.74
C SER A 381 -17.95 28.18 -16.35
N THR A 382 -18.35 28.40 -17.60
CA THR A 382 -19.02 27.38 -18.42
C THR A 382 -18.03 26.64 -19.33
N ASP A 383 -16.78 27.08 -19.37
CA ASP A 383 -15.69 26.36 -20.02
C ASP A 383 -15.20 25.26 -19.07
N PRO A 384 -15.25 23.97 -19.48
CA PRO A 384 -15.01 22.85 -18.56
C PRO A 384 -13.59 22.79 -18.02
N VAL A 385 -12.57 23.18 -18.80
CA VAL A 385 -11.18 23.23 -18.35
C VAL A 385 -11.01 24.30 -17.27
N THR A 386 -11.43 25.53 -17.57
CA THR A 386 -11.37 26.65 -16.63
C THR A 386 -12.18 26.33 -15.37
N PHE A 387 -13.36 25.72 -15.52
CA PHE A 387 -14.20 25.35 -14.39
C PHE A 387 -13.47 24.40 -13.44
N VAL A 388 -12.86 23.33 -13.96
CA VAL A 388 -12.16 22.36 -13.12
C VAL A 388 -10.90 22.96 -12.51
N ASP A 389 -10.06 23.66 -13.30
CA ASP A 389 -8.83 24.25 -12.78
C ASP A 389 -9.07 25.30 -11.68
N GLU A 390 -10.17 26.04 -11.74
CA GLU A 390 -10.55 27.00 -10.70
C GLU A 390 -11.32 26.36 -9.52
N SER A 391 -11.77 25.11 -9.65
CA SER A 391 -12.58 24.41 -8.62
C SER A 391 -11.86 23.30 -7.89
N ARG A 392 -10.89 22.62 -8.52
CA ARG A 392 -10.17 21.49 -7.90
C ARG A 392 -9.33 21.96 -6.73
N ILE A 393 -9.30 21.20 -5.64
CA ILE A 393 -8.41 21.51 -4.52
C ILE A 393 -7.01 20.97 -4.79
N ASP A 394 -6.88 19.80 -5.43
CA ASP A 394 -5.57 19.28 -5.83
C ASP A 394 -4.97 20.19 -6.89
N GLN A 395 -3.90 20.91 -6.54
CA GLN A 395 -3.27 21.94 -7.39
C GLN A 395 -2.11 21.41 -8.24
N ARG A 396 -1.89 20.08 -8.30
CA ARG A 396 -0.83 19.52 -9.15
C ARG A 396 -1.04 19.86 -10.62
N ILE A 397 0.04 19.81 -11.40
CA ILE A 397 -0.03 19.96 -12.85
C ILE A 397 -0.74 18.76 -13.47
N GLN A 398 -0.42 17.55 -12.99
CA GLN A 398 -1.02 16.30 -13.44
C GLN A 398 -1.01 15.27 -12.30
N LYS A 399 -2.02 14.38 -12.23
CA LYS A 399 -2.25 13.44 -11.11
C LYS A 399 -1.14 12.40 -10.89
N GLY A 400 -0.35 12.11 -11.90
CA GLY A 400 0.83 11.25 -11.88
C GLY A 400 2.12 11.98 -11.47
N ASN A 401 2.05 13.26 -11.11
CA ASN A 401 3.13 13.94 -10.42
C ASN A 401 3.10 13.54 -8.93
N TRP A 402 4.10 12.78 -8.51
CA TRP A 402 4.12 12.10 -7.21
C TRP A 402 5.27 12.54 -6.29
N CYS A 403 6.31 13.20 -6.79
CA CYS A 403 7.49 13.51 -5.98
C CYS A 403 7.46 14.95 -5.47
N ASN A 404 7.63 15.15 -4.15
CA ASN A 404 7.88 16.43 -3.48
C ASN A 404 7.00 17.57 -4.01
N GLN A 405 5.69 17.36 -4.12
CA GLN A 405 4.82 18.28 -4.84
C GLN A 405 4.73 19.64 -4.16
N ALA A 406 5.07 20.69 -4.91
CA ALA A 406 4.99 22.06 -4.43
C ALA A 406 3.52 22.48 -4.22
N GLY A 407 3.27 23.19 -3.11
CA GLY A 407 1.93 23.66 -2.74
C GLY A 407 1.09 22.63 -1.98
N ALA A 408 1.60 21.42 -1.76
CA ALA A 408 0.93 20.41 -0.94
C ALA A 408 0.73 20.90 0.51
N GLY A 409 -0.18 20.24 1.23
CA GLY A 409 -0.55 20.60 2.60
C GLY A 409 -0.94 19.38 3.41
N LEU A 410 -0.73 19.41 4.73
CA LEU A 410 -1.22 18.35 5.63
C LEU A 410 -2.73 18.14 5.43
N GLY A 411 -3.17 16.88 5.35
CA GLY A 411 -4.60 16.56 5.26
C GLY A 411 -5.29 16.46 6.61
N GLU A 412 -6.40 15.72 6.59
CA GLU A 412 -7.06 15.24 7.82
C GLU A 412 -6.03 14.55 8.72
N ARG A 413 -6.14 14.77 10.03
CA ARG A 413 -5.29 14.06 10.99
C ARG A 413 -5.78 12.62 11.12
N PRO A 414 -4.93 11.68 11.58
CA PRO A 414 -5.32 10.30 11.73
C PRO A 414 -6.62 10.15 12.55
N GLN A 415 -7.59 9.46 11.96
CA GLN A 415 -8.95 9.35 12.50
C GLN A 415 -9.50 7.96 12.20
N ALA A 416 -9.95 7.24 13.23
CA ALA A 416 -10.63 5.96 13.07
C ALA A 416 -12.09 6.14 12.60
N SER A 417 -12.55 5.21 11.77
CA SER A 417 -13.92 5.08 11.28
C SER A 417 -14.55 6.38 10.78
N PRO A 418 -13.89 7.17 9.91
CA PRO A 418 -14.46 8.42 9.39
C PRO A 418 -15.66 8.17 8.47
N GLU A 419 -15.70 7.00 7.81
CA GLU A 419 -16.79 6.56 6.92
C GLU A 419 -17.05 5.06 7.12
N ALA A 420 -18.20 4.56 6.66
CA ALA A 420 -18.61 3.17 6.91
C ALA A 420 -17.70 2.11 6.23
N TRP A 421 -16.97 2.48 5.19
CA TRP A 421 -16.04 1.59 4.47
C TRP A 421 -14.57 1.92 4.73
N ILE A 422 -14.29 2.95 5.53
CA ILE A 422 -12.94 3.44 5.82
C ILE A 422 -12.62 3.14 7.27
N ASP A 423 -11.64 2.26 7.49
CA ASP A 423 -11.19 1.91 8.84
C ASP A 423 -10.49 3.09 9.52
N ALA A 424 -9.65 3.82 8.78
CA ALA A 424 -9.04 5.05 9.25
C ALA A 424 -8.51 5.94 8.13
N TYR A 425 -8.53 7.25 8.38
CA TYR A 425 -7.53 8.14 7.80
C TYR A 425 -6.24 7.96 8.59
N VAL A 426 -5.13 7.83 7.88
CA VAL A 426 -3.82 7.52 8.46
C VAL A 426 -2.77 8.45 7.89
N TRP A 427 -1.67 8.65 8.61
CA TRP A 427 -0.46 9.26 8.06
C TRP A 427 0.57 8.15 7.92
N ILE A 428 0.72 7.59 6.71
CA ILE A 428 1.71 6.54 6.47
C ILE A 428 3.03 7.15 6.07
N LYS A 429 3.05 8.03 5.06
CA LYS A 429 4.23 8.85 4.79
C LYS A 429 4.40 9.90 5.89
N PRO A 430 5.50 9.90 6.66
CA PRO A 430 5.68 10.88 7.71
C PRO A 430 5.86 12.28 7.09
N PRO A 431 5.02 13.27 7.41
CA PRO A 431 5.18 14.62 6.87
C PRO A 431 6.56 15.19 7.17
N GLY A 432 7.20 15.79 6.17
CA GLY A 432 8.57 16.31 6.24
C GLY A 432 9.64 15.36 5.71
N GLU A 433 9.34 14.08 5.48
CA GLU A 433 10.28 13.19 4.81
C GLU A 433 10.16 13.31 3.28
N SER A 434 11.30 13.51 2.62
CA SER A 434 11.40 13.63 1.16
C SER A 434 10.90 12.37 0.44
N ASP A 435 10.37 12.55 -0.77
CA ASP A 435 10.01 11.46 -1.68
C ASP A 435 11.23 10.98 -2.51
N GLY A 436 12.22 11.85 -2.70
CA GLY A 436 13.39 11.61 -3.54
C GLY A 436 14.23 12.87 -3.71
N SER A 437 15.51 12.73 -4.06
CA SER A 437 16.36 13.90 -4.25
C SER A 437 16.07 14.61 -5.57
N SER A 438 16.10 15.95 -5.58
CA SER A 438 15.88 16.76 -6.78
C SER A 438 17.08 16.78 -7.73
N GLU A 439 18.20 16.19 -7.31
CA GLU A 439 19.40 15.96 -8.11
C GLU A 439 20.08 14.64 -7.70
N LEU A 440 21.12 14.23 -8.43
CA LEU A 440 21.92 13.07 -8.04
C LEU A 440 22.77 13.38 -6.81
N ILE A 441 22.48 12.69 -5.71
CA ILE A 441 23.24 12.75 -4.45
C ILE A 441 23.91 11.40 -4.20
N ASP A 442 25.24 11.38 -4.14
CA ASP A 442 26.01 10.19 -3.79
C ASP A 442 25.61 9.69 -2.38
N ASN A 443 25.21 8.42 -2.26
CA ASN A 443 24.78 7.80 -1.01
C ASN A 443 25.16 6.32 -0.95
N ASP A 444 25.11 5.76 0.26
CA ASP A 444 25.33 4.33 0.55
C ASP A 444 24.02 3.57 0.83
N GLU A 445 22.88 4.20 0.50
CA GLU A 445 21.55 3.64 0.70
C GLU A 445 20.98 2.91 -0.53
N GLY A 446 21.69 2.96 -1.67
CA GLY A 446 21.25 2.37 -2.93
C GLY A 446 20.22 3.22 -3.69
N LYS A 447 19.94 4.44 -3.23
CA LYS A 447 18.91 5.31 -3.81
C LYS A 447 19.44 6.08 -5.02
N GLY A 448 18.70 6.02 -6.12
CA GLY A 448 19.03 6.70 -7.37
C GLY A 448 18.51 8.14 -7.42
N PHE A 449 18.61 8.73 -8.61
CA PHE A 449 17.99 10.00 -8.95
C PHE A 449 16.88 9.75 -9.96
N ASP A 450 15.64 10.08 -9.59
CA ASP A 450 14.48 10.07 -10.47
C ASP A 450 14.17 11.49 -10.95
N GLU A 451 14.10 11.66 -12.26
CA GLU A 451 13.79 12.96 -12.84
C GLU A 451 12.35 13.41 -12.50
N MET A 452 11.44 12.52 -12.07
CA MET A 452 10.14 12.94 -11.52
C MET A 452 10.28 13.78 -10.23
N CYS A 453 11.44 13.75 -9.56
CA CYS A 453 11.77 14.61 -8.42
C CYS A 453 12.56 15.86 -8.83
N ASP A 454 12.98 15.97 -10.10
CA ASP A 454 13.68 17.12 -10.63
C ASP A 454 12.66 18.19 -11.08
N PRO A 455 12.71 19.42 -10.53
CA PRO A 455 11.82 20.51 -10.95
C PRO A 455 11.95 20.90 -12.43
N ASP A 456 13.11 20.68 -13.07
CA ASP A 456 13.37 20.99 -14.47
C ASP A 456 12.91 19.90 -15.44
N TYR A 457 12.57 18.70 -14.93
CA TYR A 457 12.14 17.59 -15.75
C TYR A 457 10.78 17.85 -16.40
N GLN A 458 10.69 17.54 -17.70
CA GLN A 458 9.52 17.81 -18.55
C GLN A 458 8.54 16.64 -18.64
N GLY A 459 8.72 15.60 -17.83
CA GLY A 459 7.81 14.47 -17.76
C GLY A 459 8.07 13.39 -18.81
N ASN A 460 7.23 12.36 -18.74
CA ASN A 460 7.18 11.22 -19.66
C ASN A 460 5.71 10.78 -19.83
N PRO A 461 5.41 9.73 -20.61
CA PRO A 461 4.02 9.31 -20.80
C PRO A 461 3.23 9.01 -19.51
N ARG A 462 3.87 8.63 -18.39
CA ARG A 462 3.19 8.30 -17.13
C ARG A 462 2.56 9.52 -16.46
N ASN A 463 3.16 10.71 -16.62
CA ASN A 463 2.58 11.97 -16.12
C ASN A 463 2.02 12.86 -17.26
N GLY A 464 1.78 12.28 -18.43
CA GLY A 464 1.27 13.01 -19.59
C GLY A 464 2.27 13.96 -20.26
N ASN A 465 3.57 13.77 -20.05
CA ASN A 465 4.66 14.64 -20.53
C ASN A 465 4.53 16.07 -19.99
N ASN A 466 4.22 16.19 -18.70
CA ASN A 466 4.14 17.48 -18.00
C ASN A 466 5.38 17.71 -17.13
N PRO A 467 5.71 18.98 -16.80
CA PRO A 467 6.68 19.26 -15.75
C PRO A 467 6.35 18.53 -14.45
N SER A 468 7.38 18.10 -13.70
CA SER A 468 7.23 17.30 -12.49
C SER A 468 6.41 17.98 -11.39
N GLY A 469 6.48 19.32 -11.29
CA GLY A 469 5.92 20.06 -10.16
C GLY A 469 6.61 19.77 -8.83
N ALA A 470 7.76 19.09 -8.87
CA ALA A 470 8.57 18.78 -7.70
C ALA A 470 9.28 20.04 -7.18
N ARG A 471 9.59 20.04 -5.88
CA ARG A 471 10.41 21.05 -5.23
C ARG A 471 11.89 20.91 -5.60
N ASP A 472 12.59 22.04 -5.63
CA ASP A 472 14.05 22.11 -5.71
C ASP A 472 14.70 21.82 -4.34
N ASP A 473 16.02 21.63 -4.36
CA ASP A 473 16.87 21.40 -3.17
C ASP A 473 16.37 20.30 -2.22
N MET A 474 15.73 19.26 -2.75
CA MET A 474 15.17 18.16 -1.98
C MET A 474 16.22 17.07 -1.68
N PRO A 475 16.27 16.55 -0.44
CA PRO A 475 17.22 15.51 -0.06
C PRO A 475 16.74 14.13 -0.54
N ILE A 476 17.57 13.12 -0.33
CA ILE A 476 17.28 11.72 -0.65
C ILE A 476 15.95 11.26 -0.02
N SER A 477 15.23 10.36 -0.69
CA SER A 477 13.97 9.80 -0.19
C SER A 477 14.06 9.35 1.27
N GLY A 478 13.10 9.75 2.10
CA GLY A 478 13.04 9.47 3.54
C GLY A 478 13.89 10.39 4.43
N HIS A 479 14.79 11.20 3.86
CA HIS A 479 15.52 12.21 4.65
C HIS A 479 14.61 13.40 4.97
N TRP A 480 14.91 14.09 6.07
CA TRP A 480 14.15 15.26 6.50
C TRP A 480 14.32 16.45 5.55
N SER A 481 13.21 17.04 5.12
CA SER A 481 13.11 18.30 4.40
C SER A 481 12.34 19.33 5.23
N SER A 482 13.08 20.25 5.85
CA SER A 482 12.51 21.35 6.63
C SER A 482 11.57 22.22 5.77
N GLU A 483 11.95 22.52 4.53
CA GLU A 483 11.15 23.39 3.66
C GLU A 483 9.82 22.74 3.25
N GLN A 484 9.84 21.45 2.91
CA GLN A 484 8.61 20.71 2.64
C GLN A 484 7.74 20.63 3.89
N PHE A 485 8.32 20.33 5.06
CA PHE A 485 7.58 20.28 6.32
C PHE A 485 6.88 21.61 6.62
N GLN A 486 7.60 22.74 6.48
CA GLN A 486 7.05 24.07 6.72
C GLN A 486 5.89 24.42 5.76
N GLU A 487 6.01 24.09 4.47
CA GLU A 487 4.91 24.28 3.53
C GLU A 487 3.70 23.40 3.88
N LEU A 488 3.93 22.12 4.19
CA LEU A 488 2.86 21.20 4.58
C LEU A 488 2.08 21.76 5.78
N LEU A 489 2.80 22.28 6.78
CA LEU A 489 2.23 22.92 7.97
C LEU A 489 1.40 24.15 7.61
N GLN A 490 1.95 25.03 6.77
CA GLN A 490 1.31 26.27 6.34
C GLN A 490 0.03 26.00 5.55
N ASN A 491 0.04 24.97 4.71
CA ASN A 491 -1.06 24.61 3.82
C ASN A 491 -1.97 23.52 4.40
N ALA A 492 -1.90 23.25 5.70
CA ALA A 492 -2.72 22.25 6.35
C ALA A 492 -4.23 22.50 6.14
N TYR A 493 -4.97 21.47 5.76
CA TYR A 493 -6.42 21.48 5.69
C TYR A 493 -7.01 20.14 6.16
N PRO A 494 -7.87 20.13 7.20
CA PRO A 494 -8.36 21.29 7.95
C PRO A 494 -7.23 22.07 8.65
N PRO A 495 -7.35 23.39 8.87
CA PRO A 495 -6.29 24.16 9.52
C PRO A 495 -5.88 23.59 10.89
N LEU A 496 -4.61 23.76 11.26
CA LEU A 496 -4.10 23.39 12.59
C LEU A 496 -4.68 24.33 13.67
N SER A 497 -4.91 23.80 14.87
CA SER A 497 -5.58 24.49 15.98
C SER A 497 -4.63 25.18 16.95
#